data_AF-A0A067DI73-F1
#
_entry.id   AF-A0A067DI73-F1
#
_cell.length_a   1.000
_cell.length_b   1.000
_cell.length_c   1.000
_cell.angle_alpha   90.00
_cell.angle_beta   90.00
_cell.angle_gamma   90.00
#
_symmetry.space_group_name_H-M   'P 1'
#
loop_
_entity.id
_entity.type
_entity.pdbx_description
1 polymer ?
#
loop_
_entity_poly.entity_id
_entity_poly.type
_entity_poly.pdbx_seq_one_letter_code
_entity_poly.pdbx_strand_id
1 'polypeptide(L)'
;LTIDSCPKLQSLVAEEEKDQQQQLCELSCRLEYLILRYCKGLVKLPQSSLSLSSLREIEICRCHSLVSFPEVALPSKLKKIEIRECDALKSLPEAWMCGTNSSLEILKIWSCHSLPYIARVQLPPSLKRLDISHCDNIRTLTVEDGIQSSSRRYTSYLLEKLEIWDCPSLTCIFSKNELPATLESLEVGNQPPSLKSLNVWSCSKLESIAERLDNNTSLEMISILWCENLKFLPSGLHNLRQLQEIQLWGCENLVSFPEGGLPCAKLSKLGIYRCERLEALPKGLHNLKSLKKLRIGGKLPSLEEDGLPTNLHFLKIERNMEIWKSMIERGFHKFSSLRHLTIEGCDDDMVSFPPEDRRLGTTLPLPASLASLTIGDFPNLERLSSSIVDLQNLKYLKLYDCPKLKYFSEKGLPSSLLRLYIDECPLIEEKCRKDGEQYWDLLTHIPRVRIHLPVVFDDST
;
A
#
# COMPACT_ATOMS: atom_id res chain seq x y z
N LEU A 1 4.58 -34.09 2.49
CA LEU A 1 5.60 -34.49 3.46
C LEU A 1 5.93 -33.27 4.31
N THR A 2 5.70 -33.37 5.61
CA THR A 2 6.08 -32.33 6.57
C THR A 2 7.16 -32.89 7.45
N ILE A 3 8.30 -32.21 7.51
CA ILE A 3 9.39 -32.55 8.41
C ILE A 3 9.56 -31.39 9.37
N ASP A 4 9.37 -31.67 10.64
CA ASP A 4 9.37 -30.69 11.71
C ASP A 4 10.43 -31.06 12.74
N SER A 5 11.18 -30.06 13.19
CA SER A 5 12.07 -30.15 14.36
C SER A 5 13.05 -31.31 14.28
N CYS A 6 13.64 -31.50 13.10
CA CYS A 6 14.64 -32.53 12.84
C CYS A 6 16.05 -31.92 12.82
N PRO A 7 16.75 -31.80 13.97
CA PRO A 7 18.02 -31.10 14.06
C PRO A 7 19.18 -31.87 13.39
N LYS A 8 19.06 -33.20 13.23
CA LYS A 8 20.05 -34.03 12.54
C LYS A 8 19.79 -34.14 11.03
N LEU A 9 18.70 -33.55 10.53
CA LEU A 9 18.39 -33.59 9.10
C LEU A 9 19.42 -32.74 8.34
N GLN A 10 20.42 -33.40 7.79
CA GLN A 10 21.40 -32.80 6.89
C GLN A 10 20.96 -32.91 5.42
N SER A 11 20.18 -33.96 5.09
CA SER A 11 19.65 -34.23 3.76
C SER A 11 18.31 -34.96 3.86
N LEU A 12 17.41 -34.74 2.88
CA LEU A 12 16.12 -35.43 2.73
C LEU A 12 16.24 -36.85 2.15
N VAL A 13 17.39 -37.17 1.54
CA VAL A 13 17.66 -38.46 0.91
C VAL A 13 19.11 -38.85 1.23
N ALA A 14 19.33 -40.03 1.80
CA ALA A 14 20.67 -40.56 1.97
C ALA A 14 21.23 -40.94 0.59
N GLU A 15 22.44 -40.49 0.26
CA GLU A 15 23.08 -40.76 -1.04
C GLU A 15 23.59 -42.21 -1.19
N GLU A 16 23.39 -43.09 -0.19
CA GLU A 16 24.26 -44.27 -0.02
C GLU A 16 23.63 -45.68 -0.12
N GLU A 17 22.34 -45.87 -0.45
CA GLU A 17 21.79 -47.24 -0.57
C GLU A 17 21.01 -47.51 -1.86
N LYS A 18 21.51 -48.47 -2.66
CA LYS A 18 20.92 -48.94 -3.92
C LYS A 18 19.49 -49.51 -3.78
N ASP A 19 19.11 -49.96 -2.58
CA ASP A 19 17.77 -50.55 -2.33
C ASP A 19 16.67 -49.49 -2.08
N GLN A 20 17.03 -48.20 -1.89
CA GLN A 20 16.05 -47.13 -1.67
C GLN A 20 15.52 -46.50 -2.98
N GLN A 21 16.09 -46.83 -4.14
CA GLN A 21 15.70 -46.24 -5.43
C GLN A 21 14.25 -46.52 -5.84
N GLN A 22 13.69 -47.68 -5.47
CA GLN A 22 12.31 -48.01 -5.82
C GLN A 22 11.28 -47.24 -4.97
N GLN A 23 11.53 -47.09 -3.66
CA GLN A 23 10.73 -46.25 -2.76
C GLN A 23 10.88 -44.74 -3.09
N LEU A 24 12.08 -44.31 -3.49
CA LEU A 24 12.35 -42.94 -3.98
C LEU A 24 11.58 -42.64 -5.27
N CYS A 25 11.49 -43.59 -6.20
CA CYS A 25 10.66 -43.45 -7.41
C CYS A 25 9.17 -43.31 -7.07
N GLU A 26 8.65 -44.11 -6.12
CA GLU A 26 7.25 -44.00 -5.67
C GLU A 26 6.96 -42.67 -4.96
N LEU A 27 7.85 -42.22 -4.07
CA LEU A 27 7.74 -40.94 -3.37
C LEU A 27 7.88 -39.74 -4.32
N SER A 28 8.81 -39.81 -5.28
CA SER A 28 9.02 -38.80 -6.34
C SER A 28 7.76 -38.52 -7.15
N CYS A 29 6.96 -39.55 -7.41
CA CYS A 29 5.76 -39.45 -8.24
C CYS A 29 4.50 -39.01 -7.48
N ARG A 30 4.49 -39.05 -6.14
CA ARG A 30 3.30 -38.74 -5.31
C ARG A 30 3.43 -37.49 -4.47
N LEU A 31 4.65 -37.06 -4.15
CA LEU A 31 4.86 -35.97 -3.20
C LEU A 31 4.58 -34.61 -3.85
N GLU A 32 3.43 -34.03 -3.54
CA GLU A 32 3.01 -32.72 -4.07
C GLU A 32 3.41 -31.53 -3.19
N TYR A 33 3.59 -31.74 -1.89
CA TYR A 33 3.89 -30.68 -0.91
C TYR A 33 5.06 -31.06 -0.03
N LEU A 34 6.07 -30.21 0.06
CA LEU A 34 7.22 -30.37 0.96
C LEU A 34 7.27 -29.21 1.95
N ILE A 35 7.16 -29.50 3.23
CA ILE A 35 7.24 -28.51 4.31
C ILE A 35 8.40 -28.89 5.23
N LEU A 36 9.35 -27.98 5.42
CA LEU A 36 10.50 -28.13 6.30
C LEU A 36 10.43 -27.08 7.39
N ARG A 37 10.36 -27.49 8.66
CA ARG A 37 10.28 -26.57 9.80
C ARG A 37 11.36 -26.90 10.82
N TYR A 38 12.02 -25.88 11.36
CA TYR A 38 12.97 -26.00 12.46
C TYR A 38 14.11 -27.02 12.23
N CYS A 39 14.52 -27.23 10.98
CA CYS A 39 15.59 -28.17 10.62
C CYS A 39 16.96 -27.51 10.77
N LYS A 40 17.49 -27.48 12.00
CA LYS A 40 18.75 -26.78 12.33
C LYS A 40 20.00 -27.37 11.67
N GLY A 41 19.99 -28.64 11.29
CA GLY A 41 21.12 -29.30 10.61
C GLY A 41 21.14 -29.12 9.09
N LEU A 42 20.08 -28.53 8.52
CA LEU A 42 19.92 -28.44 7.08
C LEU A 42 20.77 -27.30 6.52
N VAL A 43 21.94 -27.64 5.98
CA VAL A 43 22.86 -26.66 5.39
C VAL A 43 22.56 -26.41 3.91
N LYS A 44 22.15 -27.47 3.19
CA LYS A 44 21.80 -27.45 1.76
C LYS A 44 20.64 -28.41 1.52
N LEU A 45 19.80 -28.11 0.54
CA LEU A 45 18.84 -29.08 0.01
C LEU A 45 19.57 -30.06 -0.95
N PRO A 46 19.32 -31.38 -0.86
CA PRO A 46 19.94 -32.33 -1.76
C PRO A 46 19.36 -32.21 -3.18
N GLN A 47 20.15 -32.53 -4.20
CA GLN A 47 19.70 -32.49 -5.61
C GLN A 47 18.45 -33.36 -5.84
N SER A 48 18.36 -34.50 -5.14
CA SER A 48 17.23 -35.44 -5.20
C SER A 48 15.91 -34.88 -4.63
N SER A 49 15.95 -33.84 -3.79
CA SER A 49 14.70 -33.19 -3.34
C SER A 49 14.03 -32.38 -4.45
N LEU A 50 14.77 -32.01 -5.49
CA LEU A 50 14.26 -31.33 -6.68
C LEU A 50 14.00 -32.28 -7.86
N SER A 51 14.22 -33.60 -7.69
CA SER A 51 13.81 -34.64 -8.66
C SER A 51 12.40 -35.18 -8.41
N LEU A 52 11.67 -34.59 -7.44
CA LEU A 52 10.28 -34.89 -7.13
C LEU A 52 9.36 -34.32 -8.23
N SER A 53 9.10 -35.14 -9.26
CA SER A 53 8.38 -34.73 -10.48
C SER A 53 6.93 -34.28 -10.27
N SER A 54 6.30 -34.67 -9.15
CA SER A 54 4.94 -34.25 -8.79
C SER A 54 4.87 -33.07 -7.82
N LEU A 55 6.01 -32.53 -7.38
CA LEU A 55 6.06 -31.49 -6.37
C LEU A 55 5.49 -30.16 -6.91
N ARG A 56 4.55 -29.58 -6.15
CA ARG A 56 3.83 -28.35 -6.48
C ARG A 56 4.23 -27.18 -5.59
N GLU A 57 4.49 -27.45 -4.32
CA GLU A 57 4.82 -26.42 -3.34
C GLU A 57 5.95 -26.84 -2.40
N ILE A 58 6.85 -25.90 -2.11
CA ILE A 58 7.89 -26.01 -1.08
C ILE A 58 7.68 -24.88 -0.06
N GLU A 59 7.63 -25.24 1.22
CA GLU A 59 7.69 -24.31 2.34
C GLU A 59 8.91 -24.66 3.21
N ILE A 60 9.78 -23.68 3.46
CA ILE A 60 10.93 -23.80 4.35
C ILE A 60 10.81 -22.71 5.41
N CYS A 61 10.70 -23.11 6.67
CA CYS A 61 10.51 -22.21 7.79
C CYS A 61 11.54 -22.48 8.89
N ARG A 62 12.19 -21.43 9.41
CA ARG A 62 13.09 -21.52 10.57
C ARG A 62 14.24 -22.51 10.41
N CYS A 63 14.74 -22.65 9.19
CA CYS A 63 15.90 -23.50 8.85
C CYS A 63 17.17 -22.63 8.82
N HIS A 64 17.57 -22.12 9.98
CA HIS A 64 18.58 -21.07 10.14
C HIS A 64 19.98 -21.40 9.59
N SER A 65 20.31 -22.68 9.38
CA SER A 65 21.59 -23.10 8.82
C SER A 65 21.58 -23.28 7.30
N LEU A 66 20.43 -23.11 6.63
CA LEU A 66 20.32 -23.27 5.18
C LEU A 66 21.06 -22.14 4.46
N VAL A 67 22.20 -22.45 3.86
CA VAL A 67 23.06 -21.46 3.20
C VAL A 67 22.69 -21.25 1.74
N SER A 68 22.32 -22.33 1.05
CA SER A 68 22.02 -22.30 -0.38
C SER A 68 21.13 -23.46 -0.81
N PHE A 69 20.45 -23.27 -1.93
CA PHE A 69 19.80 -24.34 -2.68
C PHE A 69 20.80 -24.99 -3.65
N PRO A 70 20.55 -26.22 -4.12
CA PRO A 70 21.37 -26.85 -5.15
C PRO A 70 21.14 -26.16 -6.50
N GLU A 71 22.20 -26.10 -7.31
CA GLU A 71 22.20 -25.44 -8.63
C GLU A 71 21.55 -26.35 -9.69
N VAL A 72 20.24 -26.57 -9.55
CA VAL A 72 19.43 -27.46 -10.38
C VAL A 72 18.12 -26.79 -10.76
N ALA A 73 17.62 -27.09 -11.96
CA ALA A 73 16.32 -26.61 -12.42
C ALA A 73 15.18 -27.09 -11.51
N LEU A 74 14.13 -26.28 -11.39
CA LEU A 74 12.96 -26.62 -10.59
C LEU A 74 12.13 -27.76 -11.25
N PRO A 75 11.44 -28.59 -10.46
CA PRO A 75 10.47 -29.55 -10.99
C PRO A 75 9.42 -28.87 -11.88
N SER A 76 8.96 -29.55 -12.93
CA SER A 76 8.05 -28.98 -13.94
C SER A 76 6.64 -28.67 -13.44
N LYS A 77 6.25 -29.19 -12.28
CA LYS A 77 4.95 -28.90 -11.63
C LYS A 77 5.06 -27.94 -10.45
N LEU A 78 6.26 -27.49 -10.07
CA LEU A 78 6.49 -26.68 -8.89
C LEU A 78 6.06 -25.23 -9.11
N LYS A 79 4.93 -24.85 -8.54
CA LYS A 79 4.32 -23.53 -8.71
C LYS A 79 4.65 -22.54 -7.61
N LYS A 80 4.94 -23.00 -6.40
CA LYS A 80 5.12 -22.12 -5.24
C LYS A 80 6.34 -22.50 -4.40
N ILE A 81 7.14 -21.50 -4.07
CA ILE A 81 8.20 -21.61 -3.06
C ILE A 81 8.00 -20.52 -2.01
N GLU A 82 8.08 -20.92 -0.76
CA GLU A 82 7.97 -20.05 0.40
C GLU A 82 9.13 -20.31 1.36
N ILE A 83 9.89 -19.25 1.67
CA ILE A 83 11.07 -19.31 2.53
C ILE A 83 10.86 -18.29 3.65
N ARG A 84 10.93 -18.76 4.90
CA ARG A 84 10.71 -17.93 6.10
C ARG A 84 11.81 -18.17 7.13
N GLU A 85 12.35 -17.11 7.71
CA GLU A 85 13.29 -17.19 8.85
C GLU A 85 14.50 -18.11 8.53
N CYS A 86 15.12 -17.91 7.37
CA CYS A 86 16.27 -18.69 6.88
C CYS A 86 17.51 -17.80 6.77
N ASP A 87 18.05 -17.41 7.92
CA ASP A 87 19.00 -16.30 8.01
C ASP A 87 20.36 -16.58 7.40
N ALA A 88 20.77 -17.84 7.23
CA ALA A 88 22.03 -18.16 6.55
C ALA A 88 21.93 -18.12 5.02
N LEU A 89 20.74 -17.94 4.44
CA LEU A 89 20.52 -18.03 3.00
C LEU A 89 21.19 -16.85 2.29
N LYS A 90 22.21 -17.13 1.47
CA LYS A 90 23.01 -16.10 0.80
C LYS A 90 22.59 -15.82 -0.63
N SER A 91 21.98 -16.78 -1.31
CA SER A 91 21.57 -16.65 -2.71
C SER A 91 20.52 -17.68 -3.09
N LEU A 92 19.72 -17.36 -4.10
CA LEU A 92 18.91 -18.33 -4.83
C LEU A 92 19.68 -18.86 -6.05
N PRO A 93 19.42 -20.09 -6.52
CA PRO A 93 20.10 -20.67 -7.68
C PRO A 93 19.83 -19.92 -8.97
N GLU A 94 20.85 -19.77 -9.82
CA GLU A 94 20.70 -19.24 -11.18
C GLU A 94 19.88 -20.18 -12.07
N ALA A 95 19.93 -21.49 -11.80
CA ALA A 95 19.14 -22.50 -12.49
C ALA A 95 17.62 -22.29 -12.37
N TRP A 96 17.15 -21.52 -11.37
CA TRP A 96 15.73 -21.13 -11.26
C TRP A 96 15.37 -20.01 -12.26
N MET A 97 16.38 -19.25 -12.65
CA MET A 97 16.30 -18.06 -13.50
C MET A 97 16.59 -18.40 -14.98
N CYS A 98 17.37 -19.46 -15.22
CA CYS A 98 17.79 -19.94 -16.54
C CYS A 98 16.94 -21.14 -17.00
N GLY A 99 15.99 -20.92 -17.92
CA GLY A 99 15.33 -22.00 -18.65
C GLY A 99 13.85 -21.74 -18.97
N THR A 100 13.42 -22.24 -20.12
CA THR A 100 12.01 -22.25 -20.59
C THR A 100 11.09 -23.14 -19.75
N ASN A 101 11.64 -23.91 -18.82
CA ASN A 101 10.94 -24.96 -18.06
C ASN A 101 10.69 -24.59 -16.59
N SER A 102 10.97 -23.34 -16.18
CA SER A 102 10.56 -22.89 -14.86
C SER A 102 9.03 -22.86 -14.79
N SER A 103 8.46 -23.55 -13.80
CA SER A 103 7.01 -23.59 -13.54
C SER A 103 6.62 -22.74 -12.33
N LEU A 104 7.59 -22.06 -11.73
CA LEU A 104 7.43 -21.29 -10.51
C LEU A 104 6.60 -20.04 -10.78
N GLU A 105 5.40 -19.99 -10.22
CA GLU A 105 4.46 -18.87 -10.36
C GLU A 105 4.51 -17.92 -9.16
N ILE A 106 4.83 -18.43 -7.96
CA ILE A 106 4.81 -17.66 -6.71
C ILE A 106 6.09 -17.91 -5.91
N LEU A 107 6.79 -16.83 -5.57
CA LEU A 107 7.96 -16.85 -4.68
C LEU A 107 7.70 -15.91 -3.50
N LYS A 108 7.83 -16.43 -2.28
CA LYS A 108 7.71 -15.65 -1.04
C LYS A 108 8.94 -15.81 -0.19
N ILE A 109 9.53 -14.70 0.25
CA ILE A 109 10.73 -14.67 1.08
C ILE A 109 10.51 -13.74 2.27
N TRP A 110 10.43 -14.30 3.47
CA TRP A 110 10.17 -13.54 4.70
C TRP A 110 11.30 -13.74 5.71
N SER A 111 11.74 -12.66 6.37
CA SER A 111 12.73 -12.73 7.45
C SER A 111 13.99 -13.51 7.04
N CYS A 112 14.53 -13.24 5.85
CA CYS A 112 15.75 -13.88 5.36
C CYS A 112 16.88 -12.84 5.35
N HIS A 113 17.46 -12.63 6.53
CA HIS A 113 18.27 -11.43 6.77
C HIS A 113 19.61 -11.40 6.04
N SER A 114 20.21 -12.52 5.62
CA SER A 114 21.51 -12.51 4.91
C SER A 114 21.42 -12.36 3.39
N LEU A 115 20.23 -12.39 2.80
CA LEU A 115 20.07 -12.36 1.35
C LEU A 115 20.34 -10.94 0.82
N PRO A 116 21.34 -10.71 -0.04
CA PRO A 116 21.66 -9.36 -0.53
C PRO A 116 20.82 -8.93 -1.76
N TYR A 117 20.34 -9.91 -2.54
CA TYR A 117 19.54 -9.76 -3.75
C TYR A 117 18.75 -11.06 -4.02
N ILE A 118 17.72 -11.01 -4.87
CA ILE A 118 16.90 -12.18 -5.21
C ILE A 118 17.53 -13.00 -6.34
N ALA A 119 17.96 -12.31 -7.40
CA ALA A 119 18.60 -12.92 -8.55
C ALA A 119 19.82 -12.10 -8.96
N ARG A 120 20.80 -12.73 -9.61
CA ARG A 120 21.88 -11.97 -10.25
C ARG A 120 21.33 -11.26 -11.48
N VAL A 121 20.96 -12.04 -12.50
CA VAL A 121 20.58 -11.48 -13.80
C VAL A 121 19.09 -11.13 -13.89
N GLN A 122 18.20 -12.10 -13.67
CA GLN A 122 16.76 -11.96 -13.89
C GLN A 122 15.95 -12.78 -12.90
N LEU A 123 14.72 -12.36 -12.63
CA LEU A 123 13.74 -13.17 -11.89
C LEU A 123 13.26 -14.37 -12.74
N PRO A 124 12.70 -15.43 -12.13
CA PRO A 124 12.21 -16.59 -12.87
C PRO A 124 11.18 -16.17 -13.93
N PRO A 125 11.27 -16.65 -15.18
CA PRO A 125 10.44 -16.15 -16.30
C PRO A 125 8.95 -16.49 -16.14
N SER A 126 8.63 -17.56 -15.41
CA SER A 126 7.26 -18.00 -15.09
C SER A 126 6.62 -17.26 -13.92
N LEU A 127 7.39 -16.45 -13.19
CA LEU A 127 6.97 -15.86 -11.92
C LEU A 127 5.86 -14.85 -12.15
N LYS A 128 4.73 -15.04 -11.47
CA LYS A 128 3.57 -14.13 -11.49
C LYS A 128 3.48 -13.27 -10.23
N ARG A 129 3.99 -13.76 -9.10
CA ARG A 129 3.97 -13.05 -7.82
C ARG A 129 5.28 -13.20 -7.07
N LEU A 130 5.81 -12.07 -6.60
CA LEU A 130 6.97 -11.99 -5.71
C LEU A 130 6.60 -11.22 -4.45
N ASP A 131 6.69 -11.88 -3.30
CA ASP A 131 6.51 -11.23 -1.98
C ASP A 131 7.82 -11.30 -1.19
N ILE A 132 8.33 -10.16 -0.76
CA ILE A 132 9.53 -10.05 0.07
C ILE A 132 9.15 -9.28 1.33
N SER A 133 9.51 -9.79 2.50
CA SER A 133 9.15 -9.13 3.76
C SER A 133 10.23 -9.27 4.83
N HIS A 134 10.49 -8.21 5.61
CA HIS A 134 11.39 -8.23 6.77
C HIS A 134 12.80 -8.73 6.40
N CYS A 135 13.35 -8.33 5.25
CA CYS A 135 14.67 -8.79 4.78
C CYS A 135 15.71 -7.66 4.84
N ASP A 136 16.58 -7.71 5.85
CA ASP A 136 17.41 -6.55 6.22
C ASP A 136 18.53 -6.21 5.25
N ASN A 137 19.11 -7.21 4.55
CA ASN A 137 20.26 -6.98 3.68
C ASN A 137 19.93 -6.90 2.19
N ILE A 138 18.66 -7.07 1.78
CA ILE A 138 18.27 -6.93 0.38
C ILE A 138 18.44 -5.47 -0.04
N ARG A 139 19.36 -5.21 -0.98
CA ARG A 139 19.65 -3.87 -1.49
C ARG A 139 18.93 -3.58 -2.80
N THR A 140 18.84 -4.59 -3.66
CA THR A 140 18.16 -4.57 -4.96
C THR A 140 17.53 -5.95 -5.22
N LEU A 141 16.57 -6.03 -6.15
CA LEU A 141 16.03 -7.33 -6.56
C LEU A 141 16.99 -8.11 -7.45
N THR A 142 17.69 -7.41 -8.34
CA THR A 142 18.68 -7.95 -9.29
C THR A 142 20.01 -7.20 -9.22
N VAL A 143 21.12 -7.87 -9.57
CA VAL A 143 22.46 -7.26 -9.62
C VAL A 143 22.96 -7.28 -11.06
N GLU A 144 23.11 -6.10 -11.65
CA GLU A 144 23.75 -5.95 -12.96
C GLU A 144 25.27 -6.02 -12.79
N ASP A 145 25.84 -7.22 -12.82
CA ASP A 145 27.28 -7.37 -13.05
C ASP A 145 27.56 -6.93 -14.50
N GLY A 146 28.50 -6.00 -14.69
CA GLY A 146 28.79 -5.24 -15.91
C GLY A 146 29.09 -6.03 -17.20
N ILE A 147 28.12 -6.79 -17.69
CA ILE A 147 28.19 -7.51 -18.95
C ILE A 147 27.77 -6.55 -20.06
N GLN A 148 28.77 -6.03 -20.77
CA GLN A 148 28.63 -5.50 -22.11
C GLN A 148 28.18 -6.62 -23.05
N SER A 149 26.90 -6.96 -23.09
CA SER A 149 26.37 -7.82 -24.15
C SER A 149 25.03 -7.30 -24.63
N SER A 150 25.08 -6.80 -25.85
CA SER A 150 24.05 -6.26 -26.73
C SER A 150 23.02 -7.31 -27.18
N SER A 151 22.62 -8.24 -26.32
CA SER A 151 21.61 -9.24 -26.65
C SER A 151 20.67 -9.52 -25.49
N ARG A 152 19.48 -8.92 -25.60
CA ARG A 152 18.21 -9.37 -25.02
C ARG A 152 18.15 -9.38 -23.48
N ARG A 153 17.84 -8.20 -22.93
CA ARG A 153 17.51 -8.00 -21.53
C ARG A 153 16.08 -8.51 -21.28
N TYR A 154 15.93 -9.57 -20.51
CA TYR A 154 14.64 -10.24 -20.28
C TYR A 154 14.26 -10.19 -18.81
N THR A 155 13.36 -9.28 -18.49
CA THR A 155 12.59 -9.31 -17.24
C THR A 155 11.66 -10.51 -17.23
N SER A 156 11.26 -10.97 -16.04
CA SER A 156 10.16 -11.92 -15.90
C SER A 156 8.89 -11.35 -16.54
N TYR A 157 8.56 -11.81 -17.75
CA TYR A 157 7.46 -11.28 -18.56
C TYR A 157 6.09 -11.41 -17.92
N LEU A 158 5.96 -12.34 -16.97
CA LEU A 158 4.69 -12.73 -16.38
C LEU A 158 4.47 -12.15 -14.98
N LEU A 159 5.42 -11.38 -14.41
CA LEU A 159 5.25 -10.86 -13.07
C LEU A 159 4.09 -9.87 -13.03
N GLU A 160 3.00 -10.24 -12.37
CA GLU A 160 1.78 -9.44 -12.24
C GLU A 160 1.75 -8.67 -10.93
N LYS A 161 2.38 -9.21 -9.87
CA LYS A 161 2.31 -8.65 -8.52
C LYS A 161 3.67 -8.68 -7.81
N LEU A 162 4.09 -7.52 -7.31
CA LEU A 162 5.31 -7.35 -6.51
C LEU A 162 4.96 -6.67 -5.18
N GLU A 163 5.25 -7.34 -4.07
CA GLU A 163 5.07 -6.82 -2.71
C GLU A 163 6.42 -6.84 -1.97
N ILE A 164 6.87 -5.70 -1.46
CA ILE A 164 8.11 -5.58 -0.68
C ILE A 164 7.84 -4.83 0.63
N TRP A 165 7.92 -5.50 1.76
CA TRP A 165 7.56 -4.94 3.08
C TRP A 165 8.77 -4.98 4.02
N ASP A 166 8.99 -3.90 4.76
CA ASP A 166 10.02 -3.81 5.81
C ASP A 166 11.40 -4.35 5.37
N CYS A 167 11.91 -3.81 4.26
CA CYS A 167 13.25 -4.16 3.75
C CYS A 167 14.15 -2.91 3.88
N PRO A 168 14.79 -2.69 5.05
CA PRO A 168 15.44 -1.43 5.39
C PRO A 168 16.72 -1.13 4.59
N SER A 169 17.34 -2.12 3.94
CA SER A 169 18.50 -1.87 3.07
C SER A 169 18.17 -1.68 1.60
N LEU A 170 16.90 -1.81 1.21
CA LEU A 170 16.50 -1.69 -0.19
C LEU A 170 16.69 -0.25 -0.66
N THR A 171 17.52 -0.02 -1.67
CA THR A 171 17.80 1.32 -2.20
C THR A 171 17.09 1.59 -3.53
N CYS A 172 16.88 0.56 -4.35
CA CYS A 172 16.01 0.62 -5.53
C CYS A 172 15.35 -0.74 -5.82
N ILE A 173 14.26 -0.72 -6.59
CA ILE A 173 13.50 -1.93 -6.98
C ILE A 173 13.96 -2.44 -8.34
N PHE A 174 13.97 -1.56 -9.33
CA PHE A 174 14.46 -1.82 -10.68
C PHE A 174 15.71 -0.99 -10.93
N SER A 175 16.76 -1.61 -11.48
CA SER A 175 18.06 -0.98 -11.73
C SER A 175 17.93 0.34 -12.51
N LYS A 176 18.79 1.30 -12.16
CA LYS A 176 19.02 2.52 -12.94
C LYS A 176 19.76 2.10 -14.21
N ASN A 177 19.14 2.22 -15.37
CA ASN A 177 19.88 2.02 -16.61
C ASN A 177 20.74 3.28 -16.78
N GLU A 178 22.05 3.21 -16.52
CA GLU A 178 22.94 4.26 -17.02
C GLU A 178 22.84 4.29 -18.56
N LEU A 179 22.02 5.19 -19.10
CA LEU A 179 22.06 5.53 -20.52
C LEU A 179 23.13 6.63 -20.70
N PRO A 180 24.11 6.46 -21.60
CA PRO A 180 24.93 7.59 -22.04
C PRO A 180 24.01 8.63 -22.71
N ALA A 181 24.21 9.90 -22.39
CA ALA A 181 23.34 11.05 -22.67
C ALA A 181 23.12 11.39 -24.17
N THR A 182 23.29 10.46 -25.11
CA THR A 182 23.34 10.75 -26.56
C THR A 182 22.43 9.90 -27.45
N LEU A 183 21.49 9.10 -26.91
CA LEU A 183 20.60 8.27 -27.74
C LEU A 183 19.12 8.46 -27.37
N GLU A 184 18.40 9.27 -28.14
CA GLU A 184 16.96 9.58 -28.00
C GLU A 184 16.00 8.45 -28.45
N SER A 185 16.48 7.24 -28.76
CA SER A 185 15.60 6.18 -29.28
C SER A 185 16.09 4.75 -29.01
N LEU A 186 16.13 4.36 -27.74
CA LEU A 186 16.18 2.95 -27.36
C LEU A 186 15.15 2.71 -26.25
N GLU A 187 14.15 1.88 -26.52
CA GLU A 187 13.24 1.34 -25.49
C GLU A 187 14.06 0.44 -24.55
N VAL A 188 14.52 1.01 -23.43
CA VAL A 188 15.29 0.30 -22.40
C VAL A 188 14.46 0.16 -21.14
N GLY A 189 13.44 -0.70 -21.21
CA GLY A 189 12.66 -1.09 -20.04
C GLY A 189 13.17 -2.41 -19.45
N ASN A 190 13.85 -2.37 -18.31
CA ASN A 190 14.10 -3.54 -17.45
C ASN A 190 12.91 -3.80 -16.50
N GLN A 191 11.67 -3.56 -16.96
CA GLN A 191 10.46 -3.75 -16.16
C GLN A 191 9.58 -4.88 -16.69
N PRO A 192 8.96 -5.67 -15.80
CA PRO A 192 8.01 -6.69 -16.19
C PRO A 192 6.77 -6.05 -16.86
N PRO A 193 6.53 -6.28 -18.17
CA PRO A 193 5.43 -5.64 -18.90
C PRO A 193 4.03 -6.04 -18.39
N SER A 194 3.93 -7.21 -17.76
CA SER A 194 2.67 -7.71 -17.18
C SER A 194 2.39 -7.23 -15.76
N LEU A 195 3.27 -6.41 -15.16
CA LEU A 195 3.10 -5.97 -13.77
C LEU A 195 1.85 -5.12 -13.62
N LYS A 196 0.91 -5.58 -12.80
CA LYS A 196 -0.37 -4.93 -12.49
C LYS A 196 -0.35 -4.22 -11.14
N SER A 197 0.38 -4.75 -10.17
CA SER A 197 0.42 -4.22 -8.80
C SER A 197 1.84 -4.17 -8.25
N LEU A 198 2.25 -2.97 -7.82
CA LEU A 198 3.49 -2.70 -7.11
C LEU A 198 3.16 -2.14 -5.72
N ASN A 199 3.47 -2.89 -4.66
CA ASN A 199 3.28 -2.48 -3.27
C ASN A 199 4.61 -2.49 -2.53
N VAL A 200 4.96 -1.37 -1.91
CA VAL A 200 6.20 -1.19 -1.17
C VAL A 200 5.87 -0.53 0.17
N TRP A 201 6.35 -1.11 1.27
CA TRP A 201 6.03 -0.63 2.61
C TRP A 201 7.29 -0.66 3.49
N SER A 202 7.56 0.43 4.21
CA SER A 202 8.57 0.50 5.28
C SER A 202 10.00 0.19 4.80
N CYS A 203 10.31 0.52 3.54
CA CYS A 203 11.67 0.42 3.01
C CYS A 203 12.43 1.74 3.26
N SER A 204 13.01 1.88 4.45
CA SER A 204 13.54 3.16 4.94
C SER A 204 14.66 3.75 4.09
N LYS A 205 15.50 2.95 3.40
CA LYS A 205 16.57 3.43 2.49
C LYS A 205 16.19 3.53 1.02
N LEU A 206 14.92 3.27 0.66
CA LEU A 206 14.50 3.27 -0.73
C LEU A 206 14.57 4.68 -1.29
N GLU A 207 15.45 4.92 -2.27
CA GLU A 207 15.61 6.25 -2.88
C GLU A 207 14.74 6.42 -4.13
N SER A 208 14.51 5.33 -4.87
CA SER A 208 13.79 5.34 -6.14
C SER A 208 13.20 3.95 -6.46
N ILE A 209 12.03 3.88 -7.09
CA ILE A 209 11.49 2.61 -7.63
C ILE A 209 12.24 2.18 -8.89
N ALA A 210 12.32 3.10 -9.84
CA ALA A 210 12.92 2.97 -11.16
C ALA A 210 13.25 4.37 -11.68
N GLU A 211 14.06 4.47 -12.72
CA GLU A 211 14.35 5.75 -13.39
C GLU A 211 13.20 6.22 -14.28
N ARG A 212 12.60 5.30 -15.03
CA ARG A 212 11.53 5.56 -16.00
C ARG A 212 10.57 4.38 -16.08
N LEU A 213 9.26 4.62 -16.05
CA LEU A 213 8.23 3.63 -16.39
C LEU A 213 7.81 3.82 -17.84
N ASP A 214 7.89 2.76 -18.63
CA ASP A 214 7.51 2.79 -20.04
C ASP A 214 6.03 2.46 -20.26
N ASN A 215 5.51 2.87 -21.43
CA ASN A 215 4.12 2.76 -21.85
C ASN A 215 3.60 1.30 -21.94
N ASN A 216 4.51 0.33 -21.91
CA ASN A 216 4.23 -1.09 -22.10
C ASN A 216 3.90 -1.83 -20.79
N THR A 217 3.75 -1.12 -19.67
CA THR A 217 3.38 -1.74 -18.39
C THR A 217 1.86 -1.84 -18.24
N SER A 218 1.41 -3.01 -17.79
CA SER A 218 0.00 -3.28 -17.43
C SER A 218 -0.36 -2.75 -16.04
N LEU A 219 0.37 -1.75 -15.53
CA LEU A 219 0.34 -1.35 -14.13
C LEU A 219 -0.98 -0.65 -13.80
N GLU A 220 -1.71 -1.23 -12.85
CA GLU A 220 -3.02 -0.76 -12.38
C GLU A 220 -2.92 -0.08 -11.00
N MET A 221 -1.96 -0.48 -10.17
CA MET A 221 -1.79 0.02 -8.80
C MET A 221 -0.32 0.22 -8.44
N ILE A 222 -0.02 1.40 -7.88
CA ILE A 222 1.23 1.71 -7.17
C ILE A 222 0.88 2.11 -5.74
N SER A 223 1.44 1.42 -4.76
CA SER A 223 1.34 1.80 -3.34
C SER A 223 2.72 1.84 -2.72
N ILE A 224 3.14 3.01 -2.24
CA ILE A 224 4.41 3.21 -1.51
C ILE A 224 4.08 3.84 -0.16
N LEU A 225 4.34 3.12 0.92
CA LEU A 225 3.96 3.52 2.27
C LEU A 225 5.21 3.53 3.16
N TRP A 226 5.39 4.56 3.97
CA TRP A 226 6.46 4.69 4.96
C TRP A 226 7.87 4.45 4.39
N CYS A 227 8.12 4.91 3.16
CA CYS A 227 9.44 4.86 2.52
C CYS A 227 10.09 6.24 2.62
N GLU A 228 10.63 6.56 3.79
CA GLU A 228 11.03 7.91 4.17
C GLU A 228 12.10 8.51 3.25
N ASN A 229 13.09 7.73 2.77
CA ASN A 229 14.15 8.21 1.86
C ASN A 229 13.77 8.27 0.38
N LEU A 230 12.51 8.01 0.00
CA LEU A 230 12.10 8.07 -1.39
C LEU A 230 12.19 9.51 -1.89
N LYS A 231 13.10 9.77 -2.85
CA LYS A 231 13.36 11.13 -3.36
C LYS A 231 12.55 11.44 -4.62
N PHE A 232 12.40 10.44 -5.50
CA PHE A 232 11.80 10.62 -6.82
C PHE A 232 10.89 9.45 -7.18
N LEU A 233 9.77 9.78 -7.84
CA LEU A 233 8.97 8.82 -8.59
C LEU A 233 9.57 8.66 -10.00
N PRO A 234 9.38 7.50 -10.63
CA PRO A 234 9.91 7.28 -11.97
C PRO A 234 9.29 8.23 -13.00
N SER A 235 10.12 8.66 -13.96
CA SER A 235 9.64 9.39 -15.14
C SER A 235 8.67 8.53 -15.97
N GLY A 236 7.83 9.14 -16.82
CA GLY A 236 6.88 8.39 -17.64
C GLY A 236 5.60 7.90 -16.93
N LEU A 237 5.39 8.25 -15.65
CA LEU A 237 4.18 7.88 -14.88
C LEU A 237 2.86 8.27 -15.57
N HIS A 238 2.86 9.39 -16.31
CA HIS A 238 1.74 9.88 -17.11
C HIS A 238 1.35 8.96 -18.27
N ASN A 239 2.27 8.10 -18.73
CA ASN A 239 2.01 7.18 -19.83
C ASN A 239 1.29 5.89 -19.41
N LEU A 240 1.11 5.66 -18.11
CA LEU A 240 0.49 4.45 -17.58
C LEU A 240 -1.03 4.47 -17.75
N ARG A 241 -1.49 4.12 -18.95
CA ARG A 241 -2.90 4.19 -19.35
C ARG A 241 -3.82 3.24 -18.57
N GLN A 242 -3.26 2.20 -17.97
CA GLN A 242 -4.01 1.24 -17.15
C GLN A 242 -4.05 1.61 -15.67
N LEU A 243 -3.26 2.61 -15.23
CA LEU A 243 -3.13 2.92 -13.82
C LEU A 243 -4.44 3.49 -13.25
N GLN A 244 -4.92 2.84 -12.20
CA GLN A 244 -6.18 3.13 -11.53
C GLN A 244 -5.97 3.71 -10.14
N GLU A 245 -4.85 3.38 -9.50
CA GLU A 245 -4.60 3.72 -8.09
C GLU A 245 -3.12 4.08 -7.83
N ILE A 246 -2.91 5.23 -7.18
CA ILE A 246 -1.63 5.64 -6.59
C ILE A 246 -1.85 5.95 -5.12
N GLN A 247 -1.06 5.34 -4.24
CA GLN A 247 -1.01 5.66 -2.81
C GLN A 247 0.44 5.98 -2.41
N LEU A 248 0.68 7.17 -1.89
CA LEU A 248 1.97 7.64 -1.36
C LEU A 248 1.77 8.14 0.06
N TRP A 249 2.24 7.38 1.04
CA TRP A 249 2.01 7.70 2.46
C TRP A 249 3.36 7.69 3.19
N GLY A 250 3.65 8.67 4.03
CA GLY A 250 4.89 8.71 4.83
C GLY A 250 6.16 8.66 3.97
N CYS A 251 6.15 9.27 2.79
CA CYS A 251 7.31 9.39 1.90
C CYS A 251 7.94 10.78 2.10
N GLU A 252 8.55 10.99 3.26
CA GLU A 252 8.90 12.33 3.76
C GLU A 252 9.92 13.07 2.90
N ASN A 253 10.85 12.37 2.25
CA ASN A 253 11.86 12.97 1.37
C ASN A 253 11.44 13.13 -0.09
N LEU A 254 10.19 12.83 -0.44
CA LEU A 254 9.70 12.97 -1.81
C LEU A 254 9.58 14.47 -2.16
N VAL A 255 10.40 14.93 -3.10
CA VAL A 255 10.51 16.36 -3.44
C VAL A 255 9.47 16.79 -4.47
N SER A 256 9.23 15.97 -5.50
CA SER A 256 8.34 16.34 -6.60
C SER A 256 7.75 15.13 -7.33
N PHE A 257 6.63 15.38 -8.03
CA PHE A 257 6.10 14.47 -9.04
C PHE A 257 6.82 14.67 -10.39
N PRO A 258 6.88 13.64 -11.26
CA PRO A 258 7.51 13.76 -12.58
C PRO A 258 6.81 14.84 -13.42
N GLU A 259 7.56 15.53 -14.28
CA GLU A 259 7.07 16.71 -15.02
C GLU A 259 5.79 16.47 -15.85
N GLY A 260 5.66 15.26 -16.43
CA GLY A 260 4.47 14.89 -17.19
C GLY A 260 3.20 14.66 -16.35
N GLY A 261 3.29 14.73 -15.01
CA GLY A 261 2.16 14.61 -14.10
C GLY A 261 1.64 13.17 -13.91
N LEU A 262 0.35 13.07 -13.60
CA LEU A 262 -0.35 11.81 -13.34
C LEU A 262 -1.17 11.35 -14.56
N PRO A 263 -1.37 10.03 -14.76
CA PRO A 263 -2.16 9.53 -15.87
C PRO A 263 -3.64 9.90 -15.72
N CYS A 264 -4.20 10.57 -16.73
CA CYS A 264 -5.56 11.11 -16.66
C CYS A 264 -6.66 10.12 -17.10
N ALA A 265 -6.30 9.04 -17.81
CA ALA A 265 -7.27 8.17 -18.48
C ALA A 265 -8.10 7.29 -17.52
N LYS A 266 -7.45 6.53 -16.63
CA LYS A 266 -8.10 5.54 -15.75
C LYS A 266 -7.88 5.76 -14.26
N LEU A 267 -7.06 6.73 -13.86
CA LEU A 267 -6.73 6.96 -12.45
C LEU A 267 -8.00 7.35 -11.69
N SER A 268 -8.45 6.46 -10.82
CA SER A 268 -9.71 6.55 -10.08
C SER A 268 -9.50 6.79 -8.59
N LYS A 269 -8.32 6.46 -8.06
CA LYS A 269 -7.96 6.65 -6.66
C LYS A 269 -6.55 7.27 -6.53
N LEU A 270 -6.44 8.31 -5.73
CA LEU A 270 -5.18 8.97 -5.41
C LEU A 270 -5.10 9.17 -3.89
N GLY A 271 -3.97 8.81 -3.30
CA GLY A 271 -3.64 9.08 -1.90
C GLY A 271 -2.26 9.70 -1.80
N ILE A 272 -2.16 10.85 -1.14
CA ILE A 272 -0.90 11.54 -0.85
C ILE A 272 -0.97 12.00 0.61
N TYR A 273 -0.22 11.38 1.51
CA TYR A 273 -0.28 11.70 2.94
C TYR A 273 1.10 11.72 3.58
N ARG A 274 1.42 12.73 4.39
CA ARG A 274 2.72 12.88 5.05
C ARG A 274 3.91 12.77 4.07
N CYS A 275 3.88 13.56 2.99
CA CYS A 275 5.03 13.76 2.09
C CYS A 275 5.59 15.17 2.31
N GLU A 276 6.27 15.40 3.43
CA GLU A 276 6.48 16.75 3.98
C GLU A 276 7.45 17.64 3.19
N ARG A 277 8.38 17.05 2.42
CA ARG A 277 9.32 17.80 1.56
C ARG A 277 8.80 18.04 0.15
N LEU A 278 7.54 17.67 -0.12
CA LEU A 278 6.94 17.86 -1.44
C LEU A 278 6.80 19.36 -1.73
N GLU A 279 7.44 19.85 -2.79
CA GLU A 279 7.43 21.27 -3.15
C GLU A 279 6.14 21.68 -3.85
N ALA A 280 5.55 20.77 -4.65
CA ALA A 280 4.29 20.99 -5.34
C ALA A 280 3.48 19.69 -5.47
N LEU A 281 2.15 19.82 -5.44
CA LEU A 281 1.23 18.75 -5.81
C LEU A 281 1.32 18.44 -7.31
N PRO A 282 0.86 17.26 -7.76
CA PRO A 282 0.96 16.88 -9.17
C PRO A 282 0.20 17.88 -10.06
N LYS A 283 0.92 18.40 -11.07
CA LYS A 283 0.37 19.36 -12.04
C LYS A 283 -0.92 18.83 -12.68
N GLY A 284 -1.90 19.71 -12.83
CA GLY A 284 -3.15 19.37 -13.51
C GLY A 284 -4.03 18.40 -12.72
N LEU A 285 -3.95 18.38 -11.39
CA LEU A 285 -4.80 17.55 -10.52
C LEU A 285 -6.30 17.72 -10.81
N HIS A 286 -6.73 18.93 -11.16
CA HIS A 286 -8.09 19.26 -11.60
C HIS A 286 -8.52 18.56 -12.91
N ASN A 287 -7.58 18.15 -13.77
CA ASN A 287 -7.83 17.49 -15.05
C ASN A 287 -8.07 15.97 -14.93
N LEU A 288 -7.97 15.40 -13.73
CA LEU A 288 -8.17 13.97 -13.51
C LEU A 288 -9.67 13.60 -13.51
N LYS A 289 -10.28 13.62 -14.71
CA LYS A 289 -11.73 13.36 -14.94
C LYS A 289 -12.20 11.96 -14.51
N SER A 290 -11.29 11.01 -14.37
CA SER A 290 -11.58 9.66 -13.88
C SER A 290 -11.47 9.54 -12.35
N LEU A 291 -10.87 10.52 -11.66
CA LEU A 291 -10.61 10.44 -10.23
C LEU A 291 -11.90 10.48 -9.41
N LYS A 292 -12.15 9.42 -8.66
CA LYS A 292 -13.34 9.27 -7.81
C LYS A 292 -13.03 9.30 -6.33
N LYS A 293 -11.82 8.91 -5.91
CA LYS A 293 -11.41 8.90 -4.51
C LYS A 293 -10.10 9.65 -4.35
N LEU A 294 -10.09 10.66 -3.49
CA LEU A 294 -8.91 11.42 -3.13
C LEU A 294 -8.69 11.36 -1.61
N ARG A 295 -7.47 11.01 -1.19
CA ARG A 295 -6.99 11.18 0.18
C ARG A 295 -5.77 12.09 0.14
N ILE A 296 -5.80 13.17 0.88
CA ILE A 296 -4.71 14.14 0.88
C ILE A 296 -4.47 14.68 2.29
N GLY A 297 -3.22 14.82 2.72
CA GLY A 297 -2.98 15.33 4.06
C GLY A 297 -1.55 15.33 4.57
N GLY A 298 -1.38 15.81 5.80
CA GLY A 298 -0.09 16.15 6.40
C GLY A 298 0.44 17.48 5.87
N LYS A 299 1.72 17.74 6.09
CA LYS A 299 2.39 18.99 5.67
C LYS A 299 2.67 19.02 4.15
N LEU A 300 1.62 19.15 3.35
CA LEU A 300 1.68 19.25 1.89
C LEU A 300 1.57 20.71 1.42
N PRO A 301 2.13 21.04 0.24
CA PRO A 301 2.05 22.38 -0.33
C PRO A 301 0.61 22.73 -0.75
N SER A 302 0.37 24.01 -0.97
CA SER A 302 -0.93 24.53 -1.42
C SER A 302 -1.32 24.01 -2.81
N LEU A 303 -2.62 24.05 -3.10
CA LEU A 303 -3.14 23.74 -4.44
C LEU A 303 -2.74 24.82 -5.46
N GLU A 304 -2.59 24.41 -6.72
CA GLU A 304 -2.48 25.33 -7.86
C GLU A 304 -3.79 26.12 -8.06
N GLU A 305 -3.77 27.11 -8.97
CA GLU A 305 -4.91 28.02 -9.25
C GLU A 305 -6.22 27.30 -9.58
N ASP A 306 -6.18 26.09 -10.13
CA ASP A 306 -7.37 25.34 -10.56
C ASP A 306 -7.96 24.42 -9.47
N GLY A 307 -7.27 24.22 -8.34
CA GLY A 307 -7.79 23.46 -7.20
C GLY A 307 -7.95 21.94 -7.41
N LEU A 308 -8.90 21.34 -6.68
CA LEU A 308 -9.21 19.90 -6.70
C LEU A 308 -10.24 19.52 -7.78
N PRO A 309 -10.21 18.28 -8.29
CA PRO A 309 -11.23 17.78 -9.22
C PRO A 309 -12.62 17.71 -8.56
N THR A 310 -13.66 18.16 -9.26
CA THR A 310 -15.03 18.30 -8.72
C THR A 310 -15.90 17.04 -8.86
N ASN A 311 -15.46 16.08 -9.68
CA ASN A 311 -16.11 14.79 -10.00
C ASN A 311 -15.84 13.67 -8.95
N LEU A 312 -15.31 14.03 -7.78
CA LEU A 312 -14.99 13.13 -6.68
C LEU A 312 -16.25 12.55 -6.03
N HIS A 313 -16.18 11.28 -5.62
CA HIS A 313 -17.20 10.62 -4.79
C HIS A 313 -16.76 10.46 -3.33
N PHE A 314 -15.44 10.43 -3.09
CA PHE A 314 -14.82 10.31 -1.77
C PHE A 314 -13.68 11.32 -1.68
N LEU A 315 -13.68 12.12 -0.62
CA LEU A 315 -12.60 13.05 -0.29
C LEU A 315 -12.27 12.92 1.19
N LYS A 316 -11.01 12.64 1.49
CA LYS A 316 -10.45 12.70 2.83
C LYS A 316 -9.33 13.75 2.86
N ILE A 317 -9.45 14.74 3.75
CA ILE A 317 -8.42 15.73 4.03
C ILE A 317 -7.99 15.57 5.48
N GLU A 318 -6.70 15.38 5.73
CA GLU A 318 -6.17 15.13 7.07
C GLU A 318 -5.00 16.09 7.35
N ARG A 319 -5.03 16.82 8.47
CA ARG A 319 -3.89 17.62 8.95
C ARG A 319 -3.26 18.53 7.89
N ASN A 320 -4.10 19.13 7.05
CA ASN A 320 -3.67 20.08 6.03
C ASN A 320 -4.62 21.28 5.96
N MET A 321 -4.21 22.37 6.60
CA MET A 321 -4.97 23.61 6.69
C MET A 321 -5.06 24.36 5.36
N GLU A 322 -4.01 24.36 4.56
CA GLU A 322 -3.93 25.12 3.31
C GLU A 322 -4.90 24.58 2.25
N ILE A 323 -4.93 23.25 2.05
CA ILE A 323 -5.87 22.58 1.14
C ILE A 323 -7.30 22.75 1.66
N TRP A 324 -7.50 22.62 2.96
CA TRP A 324 -8.80 22.84 3.60
C TRP A 324 -9.33 24.26 3.36
N LYS A 325 -8.54 25.30 3.65
CA LYS A 325 -8.88 26.71 3.38
C LYS A 325 -9.14 26.98 1.91
N SER A 326 -8.29 26.47 1.03
CA SER A 326 -8.49 26.62 -0.41
C SER A 326 -9.82 26.00 -0.87
N MET A 327 -10.21 24.86 -0.30
CA MET A 327 -11.48 24.21 -0.60
C MET A 327 -12.68 25.04 -0.12
N ILE A 328 -12.59 25.63 1.07
CA ILE A 328 -13.59 26.56 1.64
C ILE A 328 -13.78 27.76 0.70
N GLU A 329 -12.68 28.45 0.37
CA GLU A 329 -12.68 29.67 -0.47
C GLU A 329 -13.26 29.43 -1.86
N ARG A 330 -12.99 28.25 -2.44
CA ARG A 330 -13.46 27.88 -3.78
C ARG A 330 -14.92 27.41 -3.81
N GLY A 331 -15.51 27.13 -2.65
CA GLY A 331 -16.90 26.73 -2.45
C GLY A 331 -17.16 25.22 -2.54
N PHE A 332 -17.54 24.62 -1.40
CA PHE A 332 -17.90 23.19 -1.28
C PHE A 332 -18.97 22.73 -2.28
N HIS A 333 -19.92 23.60 -2.62
CA HIS A 333 -21.04 23.28 -3.52
C HIS A 333 -20.60 22.78 -4.91
N LYS A 334 -19.36 23.06 -5.34
CA LYS A 334 -18.82 22.58 -6.63
C LYS A 334 -18.63 21.07 -6.69
N PHE A 335 -18.49 20.39 -5.54
CA PHE A 335 -18.30 18.96 -5.46
C PHE A 335 -19.64 18.20 -5.52
N SER A 336 -20.42 18.42 -6.58
CA SER A 336 -21.79 17.91 -6.74
C SER A 336 -21.90 16.38 -6.76
N SER A 337 -20.81 15.66 -7.02
CA SER A 337 -20.75 14.19 -7.01
C SER A 337 -20.30 13.59 -5.67
N LEU A 338 -19.94 14.42 -4.70
CA LEU A 338 -19.28 13.97 -3.47
C LEU A 338 -20.25 13.29 -2.52
N ARG A 339 -19.97 12.02 -2.21
CA ARG A 339 -20.81 11.19 -1.34
C ARG A 339 -20.22 10.99 0.05
N HIS A 340 -18.90 11.04 0.16
CA HIS A 340 -18.17 10.83 1.40
C HIS A 340 -17.14 11.93 1.58
N LEU A 341 -17.25 12.64 2.70
CA LEU A 341 -16.31 13.67 3.11
C LEU A 341 -15.77 13.32 4.51
N THR A 342 -14.46 13.30 4.62
CA THR A 342 -13.76 13.12 5.89
C THR A 342 -12.76 14.26 6.06
N ILE A 343 -12.89 15.02 7.15
CA ILE A 343 -11.99 16.12 7.50
C ILE A 343 -11.46 15.86 8.91
N GLU A 344 -10.15 15.82 9.06
CA GLU A 344 -9.50 15.48 10.34
C GLU A 344 -8.33 16.44 10.62
N GLY A 345 -8.30 17.15 11.75
CA GLY A 345 -7.11 17.93 12.16
C GLY A 345 -6.75 19.11 11.25
N CYS A 346 -7.71 19.67 10.53
CA CYS A 346 -7.43 20.63 9.45
C CYS A 346 -7.38 22.11 9.89
N ASP A 347 -8.01 22.47 11.00
CA ASP A 347 -8.07 23.86 11.46
C ASP A 347 -8.33 23.89 12.97
N ASP A 348 -7.26 24.11 13.72
CA ASP A 348 -7.32 24.13 15.18
C ASP A 348 -8.21 25.25 15.70
N ASP A 349 -8.37 26.36 14.97
CA ASP A 349 -9.17 27.52 15.39
C ASP A 349 -10.65 27.42 15.00
N MET A 350 -11.06 26.32 14.36
CA MET A 350 -12.41 26.15 13.85
C MET A 350 -13.41 25.93 14.99
N VAL A 351 -14.24 26.94 15.26
CA VAL A 351 -15.28 26.92 16.31
C VAL A 351 -16.61 26.31 15.82
N SER A 352 -16.90 26.36 14.52
CA SER A 352 -18.14 25.82 13.95
C SER A 352 -17.92 25.15 12.60
N PHE A 353 -18.66 24.08 12.34
CA PHE A 353 -18.59 23.34 11.07
C PHE A 353 -19.96 23.23 10.37
N PRO A 354 -20.06 23.53 9.05
CA PRO A 354 -19.04 24.17 8.21
C PRO A 354 -18.67 25.57 8.71
N PRO A 355 -17.47 26.07 8.36
CA PRO A 355 -17.07 27.42 8.73
C PRO A 355 -18.02 28.47 8.12
N GLU A 356 -18.28 29.50 8.90
CA GLU A 356 -19.06 30.67 8.50
C GLU A 356 -18.17 31.65 7.75
N ASP A 357 -18.61 32.15 6.58
CA ASP A 357 -17.89 33.21 5.89
C ASP A 357 -18.08 34.52 6.68
N ARG A 358 -17.03 34.98 7.35
CA ARG A 358 -17.03 36.22 8.13
C ARG A 358 -17.33 37.47 7.29
N ARG A 359 -17.20 37.42 5.95
CA ARG A 359 -17.49 38.56 5.05
C ARG A 359 -18.95 38.62 4.61
N LEU A 360 -19.56 37.46 4.38
CA LEU A 360 -20.94 37.35 3.90
C LEU A 360 -21.95 37.02 5.00
N GLY A 361 -21.49 36.68 6.21
CA GLY A 361 -22.36 36.28 7.33
C GLY A 361 -23.19 35.02 7.03
N THR A 362 -22.75 34.21 6.05
CA THR A 362 -23.48 33.03 5.59
C THR A 362 -22.62 31.77 5.74
N THR A 363 -23.26 30.67 6.13
CA THR A 363 -22.63 29.36 6.24
C THR A 363 -22.31 28.82 4.85
N LEU A 364 -21.10 28.29 4.66
CA LEU A 364 -20.74 27.66 3.38
C LEU A 364 -21.55 26.37 3.18
N PRO A 365 -22.32 26.25 2.08
CA PRO A 365 -23.18 25.10 1.85
C PRO A 365 -22.35 23.86 1.48
N LEU A 366 -22.55 22.78 2.23
CA LEU A 366 -22.02 21.45 1.90
C LEU A 366 -22.73 20.89 0.63
N PRO A 367 -22.11 19.93 -0.07
CA PRO A 367 -22.73 19.31 -1.24
C PRO A 367 -24.00 18.55 -0.85
N ALA A 368 -25.11 18.81 -1.54
CA ALA A 368 -26.38 18.12 -1.27
C ALA A 368 -26.34 16.60 -1.55
N SER A 369 -25.35 16.12 -2.30
CA SER A 369 -25.13 14.70 -2.60
C SER A 369 -24.43 13.92 -1.48
N LEU A 370 -24.00 14.60 -0.42
CA LEU A 370 -23.23 14.01 0.67
C LEU A 370 -24.07 12.98 1.43
N ALA A 371 -23.58 11.74 1.49
CA ALA A 371 -24.20 10.61 2.16
C ALA A 371 -23.50 10.22 3.46
N SER A 372 -22.23 10.59 3.60
CA SER A 372 -21.39 10.27 4.75
C SER A 372 -20.48 11.44 5.06
N LEU A 373 -20.51 11.91 6.31
CA LEU A 373 -19.65 12.97 6.82
C LEU A 373 -18.89 12.45 8.04
N THR A 374 -17.58 12.68 8.05
CA THR A 374 -16.71 12.42 9.20
C THR A 374 -15.92 13.67 9.52
N ILE A 375 -15.98 14.09 10.78
CA ILE A 375 -15.25 15.23 11.33
C ILE A 375 -14.50 14.70 12.55
N GLY A 376 -13.21 14.96 12.66
CA GLY A 376 -12.51 14.66 13.90
C GLY A 376 -11.18 15.35 14.09
N ASP A 377 -10.53 15.15 15.24
CA ASP A 377 -9.30 15.84 15.61
C ASP A 377 -9.50 17.37 15.51
N PHE A 378 -10.55 17.91 16.15
CA PHE A 378 -10.87 19.35 16.14
C PHE A 378 -10.98 19.90 17.58
N PRO A 379 -9.88 20.42 18.14
CA PRO A 379 -9.80 20.76 19.56
C PRO A 379 -10.68 21.95 19.98
N ASN A 380 -10.99 22.87 19.05
CA ASN A 380 -11.81 24.06 19.34
C ASN A 380 -13.22 24.05 18.74
N LEU A 381 -13.65 22.95 18.10
CA LEU A 381 -14.98 22.87 17.51
C LEU A 381 -16.05 22.87 18.61
N GLU A 382 -16.88 23.90 18.66
CA GLU A 382 -17.94 24.06 19.67
C GLU A 382 -19.33 23.67 19.16
N ARG A 383 -19.60 23.81 17.86
CA ARG A 383 -20.95 23.58 17.29
C ARG A 383 -20.98 23.13 15.83
N LEU A 384 -22.06 22.46 15.43
CA LEU A 384 -22.38 22.23 14.01
C LEU A 384 -23.34 23.30 13.48
N SER A 385 -23.04 23.87 12.33
CA SER A 385 -23.85 24.92 11.72
C SER A 385 -25.18 24.35 11.21
N SER A 386 -26.21 25.19 11.12
CA SER A 386 -27.56 24.76 10.71
C SER A 386 -27.64 24.19 9.29
N SER A 387 -26.67 24.51 8.43
CA SER A 387 -26.59 23.97 7.06
C SER A 387 -26.43 22.45 7.01
N ILE A 388 -26.01 21.81 8.10
CA ILE A 388 -25.94 20.36 8.16
C ILE A 388 -27.33 19.74 8.05
N VAL A 389 -28.36 20.39 8.63
CA VAL A 389 -29.76 19.91 8.67
C VAL A 389 -30.37 19.84 7.26
N ASP A 390 -29.90 20.70 6.36
CA ASP A 390 -30.39 20.76 4.98
C ASP A 390 -29.91 19.56 4.11
N LEU A 391 -29.01 18.71 4.63
CA LEU A 391 -28.48 17.55 3.92
C LEU A 391 -29.46 16.38 3.88
N GLN A 392 -30.36 16.41 2.89
CA GLN A 392 -31.39 15.37 2.68
C GLN A 392 -30.84 13.96 2.37
N ASN A 393 -29.56 13.84 1.98
CA ASN A 393 -28.96 12.56 1.64
C ASN A 393 -28.02 12.00 2.72
N LEU A 394 -27.78 12.73 3.81
CA LEU A 394 -26.77 12.36 4.81
C LEU A 394 -27.23 11.18 5.67
N LYS A 395 -26.68 10.00 5.40
CA LYS A 395 -27.04 8.74 6.09
C LYS A 395 -26.10 8.41 7.25
N TYR A 396 -24.86 8.90 7.21
CA TYR A 396 -23.83 8.60 8.21
C TYR A 396 -23.14 9.88 8.66
N LEU A 397 -23.11 10.11 9.98
CA LEU A 397 -22.36 11.19 10.61
C LEU A 397 -21.44 10.56 11.67
N LYS A 398 -20.13 10.81 11.54
CA LYS A 398 -19.12 10.46 12.53
C LYS A 398 -18.45 11.72 13.06
N LEU A 399 -18.44 11.87 14.37
CA LEU A 399 -17.71 12.89 15.10
C LEU A 399 -16.73 12.15 16.02
N TYR A 400 -15.46 12.51 15.99
CA TYR A 400 -14.54 11.92 16.95
C TYR A 400 -13.40 12.88 17.35
N ASP A 401 -12.92 12.80 18.58
CA ASP A 401 -11.83 13.67 19.08
C ASP A 401 -12.13 15.18 18.87
N CYS A 402 -13.31 15.60 19.35
CA CYS A 402 -13.78 16.98 19.32
C CYS A 402 -14.15 17.43 20.76
N PRO A 403 -13.16 17.71 21.62
CA PRO A 403 -13.36 17.85 23.06
C PRO A 403 -14.25 19.03 23.47
N LYS A 404 -14.30 20.10 22.67
CA LYS A 404 -15.12 21.30 22.96
C LYS A 404 -16.51 21.29 22.32
N LEU A 405 -16.88 20.22 21.60
CA LEU A 405 -18.14 20.17 20.86
C LEU A 405 -19.31 20.10 21.85
N LYS A 406 -20.11 21.17 21.93
CA LYS A 406 -21.21 21.33 22.88
C LYS A 406 -22.58 21.26 22.23
N TYR A 407 -22.68 21.56 20.94
CA TYR A 407 -23.95 21.72 20.26
C TYR A 407 -23.94 21.05 18.89
N PHE A 408 -25.02 20.37 18.49
CA PHE A 408 -25.28 20.06 17.08
C PHE A 408 -25.70 21.36 16.39
N SER A 409 -26.98 21.52 16.07
CA SER A 409 -27.60 22.78 15.66
C SER A 409 -28.85 23.01 16.51
N GLU A 410 -29.30 24.26 16.64
CA GLU A 410 -30.63 24.59 17.19
C GLU A 410 -31.76 23.89 16.41
N LYS A 411 -31.56 23.65 15.10
CA LYS A 411 -32.50 22.93 14.24
C LYS A 411 -32.34 21.40 14.29
N GLY A 412 -31.41 20.89 15.09
CA GLY A 412 -31.16 19.47 15.29
C GLY A 412 -30.24 18.82 14.26
N LEU A 413 -30.52 17.56 13.93
CA LEU A 413 -29.76 16.73 12.97
C LEU A 413 -30.60 16.45 11.72
N PRO A 414 -29.99 16.02 10.60
CA PRO A 414 -30.72 15.72 9.37
C PRO A 414 -31.67 14.55 9.56
N SER A 415 -32.91 14.68 9.09
CA SER A 415 -33.92 13.62 9.18
C SER A 415 -33.59 12.36 8.37
N SER A 416 -32.64 12.45 7.43
CA SER A 416 -32.15 11.35 6.61
C SER A 416 -31.11 10.46 7.32
N LEU A 417 -30.68 10.84 8.52
CA LEU A 417 -29.58 10.23 9.24
C LEU A 417 -29.94 8.83 9.75
N LEU A 418 -29.19 7.82 9.30
CA LEU A 418 -29.40 6.42 9.68
C LEU A 418 -28.43 5.96 10.76
N ARG A 419 -27.27 6.62 10.85
CA ARG A 419 -26.16 6.23 11.71
C ARG A 419 -25.45 7.47 12.26
N LEU A 420 -25.33 7.54 13.57
CA LEU A 420 -24.54 8.54 14.28
C LEU A 420 -23.48 7.83 15.12
N TYR A 421 -22.22 8.24 14.97
CA TYR A 421 -21.11 7.78 15.78
C TYR A 421 -20.43 8.98 16.44
N ILE A 422 -20.30 8.94 17.75
CA ILE A 422 -19.62 9.95 18.57
C ILE A 422 -18.62 9.23 19.47
N ASP A 423 -17.39 9.72 19.51
CA ASP A 423 -16.29 9.09 20.22
C ASP A 423 -15.29 10.16 20.65
N GLU A 424 -14.76 10.12 21.86
CA GLU A 424 -13.84 11.14 22.37
C GLU A 424 -14.39 12.58 22.23
N CYS A 425 -15.71 12.78 22.43
CA CYS A 425 -16.38 14.08 22.37
C CYS A 425 -17.14 14.37 23.68
N PRO A 426 -16.46 14.47 24.84
CA PRO A 426 -17.08 14.37 26.16
C PRO A 426 -18.30 15.28 26.40
N LEU A 427 -18.26 16.53 25.93
CA LEU A 427 -19.33 17.50 26.20
C LEU A 427 -20.65 17.19 25.44
N ILE A 428 -20.58 16.72 24.20
CA ILE A 428 -21.79 16.34 23.44
C ILE A 428 -22.26 14.95 23.88
N GLU A 429 -21.33 14.05 24.21
CA GLU A 429 -21.64 12.71 24.74
C GLU A 429 -22.47 12.82 26.02
N GLU A 430 -22.08 13.72 26.92
CA GLU A 430 -22.79 13.98 28.17
C GLU A 430 -24.25 14.38 27.93
N LYS A 431 -24.49 15.28 26.97
CA LYS A 431 -25.81 15.79 26.59
C LYS A 431 -26.67 14.80 25.80
N CYS A 432 -26.03 13.82 25.18
CA CYS A 432 -26.69 12.74 24.45
C CYS A 432 -27.10 11.58 25.37
N ARG A 433 -26.78 11.62 26.67
CA ARG A 433 -27.23 10.62 27.64
C ARG A 433 -28.75 10.63 27.78
N LYS A 434 -29.31 9.46 28.08
CA LYS A 434 -30.74 9.26 28.31
C LYS A 434 -31.29 10.11 29.46
N ASP A 435 -30.43 10.36 30.46
CA ASP A 435 -30.73 11.21 31.63
C ASP A 435 -30.39 12.69 31.40
N GLY A 436 -29.80 13.03 30.24
CA GLY A 436 -29.27 14.36 29.92
C GLY A 436 -30.28 15.34 29.31
N GLU A 437 -31.53 14.90 29.08
CA GLU A 437 -32.73 15.57 28.52
C GLU A 437 -32.57 16.43 27.24
N GLN A 438 -31.39 16.98 26.92
CA GLN A 438 -31.24 18.05 25.94
C GLN A 438 -31.19 17.56 24.48
N TYR A 439 -30.58 16.41 24.22
CA TYR A 439 -30.45 15.88 22.85
C TYR A 439 -31.02 14.48 22.63
N TRP A 440 -31.50 13.81 23.68
CA TRP A 440 -32.02 12.45 23.55
C TRP A 440 -33.15 12.35 22.51
N ASP A 441 -34.10 13.28 22.52
CA ASP A 441 -35.23 13.31 21.58
C ASP A 441 -34.77 13.46 20.12
N LEU A 442 -33.70 14.23 19.88
CA LEU A 442 -33.10 14.37 18.55
C LEU A 442 -32.44 13.08 18.04
N LEU A 443 -32.13 12.13 18.93
CA LEU A 443 -31.47 10.88 18.56
C LEU A 443 -32.47 9.73 18.35
N THR A 444 -33.68 9.84 18.89
CA THR A 444 -34.70 8.76 18.85
C THR A 444 -35.08 8.30 17.44
N HIS A 445 -35.05 9.20 16.46
CA HIS A 445 -35.36 8.90 15.07
C HIS A 445 -34.22 8.19 14.31
N ILE A 446 -33.01 8.13 14.89
CA ILE A 446 -31.82 7.57 14.26
C ILE A 446 -31.71 6.07 14.62
N PRO A 447 -31.80 5.13 13.66
CA PRO A 447 -31.82 3.70 13.93
C PRO A 447 -30.58 3.13 14.63
N ARG A 448 -29.41 3.76 14.44
CA ARG A 448 -28.13 3.27 14.98
C ARG A 448 -27.30 4.43 15.51
N VAL A 449 -27.33 4.62 16.82
CA VAL A 449 -26.49 5.57 17.53
C VAL A 449 -25.43 4.80 18.32
N ARG A 450 -24.16 5.16 18.16
CA ARG A 450 -23.04 4.67 18.97
C ARG A 450 -22.33 5.86 19.59
N ILE A 451 -22.24 5.84 20.90
CA ILE A 451 -21.53 6.83 21.69
C ILE A 451 -20.53 6.06 22.55
N HIS A 452 -19.24 6.28 22.35
CA HIS A 452 -18.18 5.61 23.11
C HIS A 452 -17.75 6.53 24.26
N LEU A 453 -17.98 6.07 25.49
CA LEU A 453 -17.55 6.77 26.69
C LEU A 453 -16.05 6.51 26.91
N PRO A 454 -15.28 7.50 27.39
CA PRO A 454 -13.98 7.20 27.95
C PRO A 454 -14.17 6.21 29.11
N VAL A 455 -13.48 5.08 29.04
CA VAL A 455 -13.45 4.10 30.12
C VAL A 455 -12.68 4.75 31.28
N VAL A 456 -13.42 5.33 32.23
CA VAL A 456 -12.83 5.76 33.51
C VAL A 456 -12.61 4.49 34.33
N PHE A 457 -11.43 3.89 34.21
CA PHE A 457 -10.96 2.99 35.26
C PHE A 457 -10.67 3.86 36.48
N ASP A 458 -11.59 3.85 37.43
CA ASP A 458 -11.33 4.26 38.80
C ASP A 458 -10.49 3.15 39.44
N ASP A 459 -9.16 3.35 39.49
CA ASP A 459 -8.26 2.57 40.35
C ASP A 459 -8.56 2.95 41.81
N SER A 460 -9.66 2.42 42.35
CA SER A 460 -9.88 2.36 43.79
C SER A 460 -10.81 1.22 44.19
N THR A 461 -10.28 -0.01 44.27
CA THR A 461 -10.50 -0.94 45.39
C THR A 461 -9.54 -2.12 45.38
#